data_AF-A0A822G9P6-F1
#
_entry.id   AF-A0A822G9P6-F1
#
_cell.length_a   1.000
_cell.length_b   1.000
_cell.length_c   1.000
_cell.angle_alpha   90.00
_cell.angle_beta   90.00
_cell.angle_gamma   90.00
#
_symmetry.space_group_name_H-M   'P 1'
#
loop_
_entity.id
_entity.type
_entity.pdbx_description
1 polymer ?
#
loop_
_entity_poly.entity_id
_entity_poly.type
_entity_poly.pdbx_seq_one_letter_code
_entity_poly.pdbx_strand_id
1 'polypeptide(L)' 'MATEGEEEAIAQRISRITDIVQEPLEYIAPIGGYEEMPLVSLEIAVEPLVCILPAVQSHA' A
#
# COMPACT_ATOMS: atom_id res chain seq x y z
N MET A 1 -31.73 10.53 -15.12
CA MET A 1 -31.11 11.06 -13.89
C MET A 1 -30.37 9.88 -13.25
N ALA A 2 -29.15 9.58 -13.73
CA ALA A 2 -28.38 8.40 -13.28
C ALA A 2 -26.86 8.60 -13.42
N THR A 3 -26.39 9.85 -13.55
CA THR A 3 -24.97 10.16 -13.81
C THR A 3 -24.24 10.67 -12.56
N GLU A 4 -24.97 11.15 -11.55
CA GLU A 4 -24.36 11.76 -10.35
C GLU A 4 -23.56 10.75 -9.50
N GLY A 5 -24.02 9.49 -9.40
CA GLY A 5 -23.32 8.47 -8.62
C GLY A 5 -22.06 7.89 -9.28
N GLU A 6 -21.99 7.92 -10.62
CA GLU A 6 -20.80 7.47 -11.36
C GLU A 6 -19.69 8.51 -11.31
N GLU A 7 -20.04 9.79 -11.43
CA GLU A 7 -19.06 10.89 -11.30
C GLU A 7 -18.43 10.93 -9.91
N GLU A 8 -19.19 10.69 -8.85
CA GLU A 8 -18.68 10.67 -7.49
C GLU A 8 -17.73 9.47 -7.24
N ALA A 9 -18.04 8.30 -7.79
CA ALA A 9 -17.16 7.13 -7.71
C ALA A 9 -15.85 7.33 -8.50
N ILE A 10 -15.90 8.00 -9.65
CA ILE A 10 -14.72 8.35 -10.45
C ILE A 10 -13.89 9.40 -9.71
N ALA A 11 -14.51 10.43 -9.14
CA ALA A 11 -13.83 11.47 -8.37
C ALA A 11 -13.11 10.88 -7.14
N GLN A 12 -13.75 9.97 -6.40
CA GLN A 12 -13.13 9.25 -5.29
C GLN A 12 -11.98 8.34 -5.73
N ARG A 13 -12.10 7.70 -6.90
CA ARG A 13 -11.03 6.86 -7.44
C ARG A 13 -9.83 7.70 -7.87
N ILE A 14 -10.08 8.86 -8.49
CA ILE A 14 -9.04 9.84 -8.84
C ILE A 14 -8.41 10.42 -7.58
N SER A 15 -9.18 10.73 -6.53
CA SER A 15 -8.62 11.25 -5.27
C SER A 15 -7.76 10.24 -4.52
N ARG A 16 -8.01 8.94 -4.69
CA ARG A 16 -7.16 7.86 -4.16
C ARG A 16 -5.89 7.65 -4.98
N ILE A 17 -5.90 8.07 -6.24
CA ILE A 17 -4.70 8.22 -7.06
C ILE A 17 -4.19 9.63 -6.77
N THR A 18 -3.73 9.84 -5.54
CA THR A 18 -3.08 11.08 -5.15
C THR A 18 -1.90 11.31 -6.10
N ASP A 19 -1.87 12.49 -6.69
CA ASP A 19 -0.78 12.91 -7.55
C ASP A 19 0.50 12.84 -6.72
N ILE A 20 1.48 12.05 -7.15
CA ILE A 20 2.79 11.91 -6.47
C ILE A 20 3.41 13.29 -6.24
N VAL A 21 3.05 14.28 -7.07
CA VAL A 21 3.46 15.69 -6.93
C VAL A 21 2.96 16.36 -5.64
N GLN A 22 1.82 15.93 -5.08
CA GLN A 22 1.24 16.49 -3.84
C GLN A 22 1.48 15.65 -2.59
N GLU A 23 2.10 14.47 -2.72
CA GLU A 23 2.48 13.66 -1.57
C GLU A 23 3.57 14.37 -0.75
N PRO A 24 3.54 14.32 0.60
CA PRO A 24 4.62 14.84 1.41
C PRO A 24 5.94 14.15 1.05
N LEU A 25 7.04 14.91 1.00
CA LEU A 25 8.35 14.41 0.57
C LEU A 25 8.84 13.22 1.41
N GLU A 26 8.40 13.15 2.66
CA GLU A 26 8.69 12.05 3.59
C GLU A 26 8.13 10.70 3.08
N TYR A 27 7.03 10.70 2.34
CA TYR A 27 6.43 9.49 1.75
C TYR A 27 6.96 9.15 0.36
N ILE A 28 7.65 10.10 -0.28
CA ILE A 28 8.33 9.91 -1.58
C ILE A 28 9.79 9.49 -1.39
N ALA A 29 10.31 9.64 -0.16
CA ALA A 29 11.68 9.28 0.17
C ALA A 29 11.93 7.79 -0.16
N PRO A 30 13.01 7.47 -0.90
CA PRO A 30 13.38 6.09 -1.12
C PRO A 30 13.63 5.41 0.23
N ILE A 31 13.21 4.15 0.34
CA ILE A 31 13.50 3.33 1.51
C ILE A 31 15.02 3.11 1.55
N GLY A 32 15.71 3.85 2.41
CA GLY A 32 17.14 3.75 2.65
C GLY A 32 17.47 3.00 3.94
N GLY A 33 18.77 2.82 4.23
CA GLY A 33 19.25 2.14 5.43
C GLY A 33 19.37 0.62 5.29
N TYR A 34 19.18 0.10 4.07
CA TYR A 34 19.27 -1.32 3.73
C TYR A 34 20.48 -1.62 2.83
N GLU A 35 21.32 -0.64 2.55
CA GLU A 35 22.46 -0.74 1.62
C GLU A 35 23.49 -1.78 2.08
N GLU A 36 23.66 -1.91 3.40
CA GLU A 36 24.58 -2.87 4.02
C GLU A 36 23.89 -4.19 4.45
N MET A 37 22.58 -4.33 4.17
CA MET A 37 21.89 -5.58 4.51
C MET A 37 22.26 -6.70 3.52
N PRO A 38 22.61 -7.89 4.02
CA PRO A 38 22.91 -9.01 3.16
C PRO A 38 21.67 -9.41 2.36
N LEU A 39 21.85 -9.64 1.06
CA LEU A 39 20.81 -10.26 0.24
C LEU A 39 20.59 -11.70 0.72
N VAL A 40 19.36 -12.02 1.10
CA VAL A 40 18.92 -13.36 1.51
C VAL A 40 17.87 -13.89 0.55
N SER A 41 17.63 -15.20 0.57
CA SER A 41 16.54 -15.77 -0.21
C SER A 41 15.18 -15.35 0.37
N LEU A 42 14.13 -15.40 -0.45
CA LEU A 42 12.80 -15.00 -0.04
C LEU A 42 12.27 -15.87 1.11
N GLU A 43 12.61 -17.16 1.12
CA GLU A 43 12.23 -18.11 2.15
C GLU A 43 12.78 -17.72 3.52
N ILE A 44 14.04 -17.28 3.57
CA ILE A 44 14.69 -16.81 4.81
C ILE A 44 14.09 -15.47 5.25
N ALA A 45 13.80 -14.57 4.31
CA ALA A 45 13.23 -13.26 4.62
C ALA A 45 11.84 -13.33 5.26
N VAL A 46 11.04 -14.35 4.91
CA VAL A 46 9.65 -14.49 5.41
C VAL A 46 9.54 -15.38 6.65
N GLU A 47 10.56 -16.15 7.00
CA GLU A 47 10.59 -17.02 8.19
C GLU A 47 10.17 -16.33 9.50
N PRO A 48 10.63 -15.10 9.83
CA PRO A 48 10.24 -14.44 11.07
C PRO A 48 8.83 -13.82 11.04
N LEU A 49 8.15 -13.81 9.89
CA LEU A 49 6.85 -13.17 9.76
C LEU A 49 5.78 -14.03 10.46
N VAL A 50 5.12 -13.45 11.46
CA VAL A 50 4.00 -14.09 12.14
C VAL A 50 2.76 -13.95 11.26
N CYS A 51 2.06 -15.06 11.02
CA CYS A 51 0.80 -15.06 10.29
C CYS A 51 -0.27 -14.27 11.09
N ILE A 52 -0.65 -13.09 10.59
CA ILE A 52 -1.71 -12.24 11.16
C ILE A 52 -3.12 -12.62 10.67
N LEU A 53 -3.21 -13.52 9.67
CA LEU A 53 -4.48 -13.94 9.08
C LEU A 53 -5.49 -14.61 10.05
N PRO A 54 -5.10 -15.27 11.17
CA PRO A 54 -6.08 -15.76 12.13
C PRO A 54 -6.93 -14.64 12.76
N ALA A 55 -6.45 -13.38 12.74
CA ALA A 55 -7.16 -12.21 13.25
C ALA A 55 -8.07 -11.55 12.20
N VAL A 56 -7.92 -11.90 10.92
CA VAL A 56 -8.80 -11.42 9.85
C VAL A 56 -9.99 -12.36 9.80
N GLN A 57 -10.96 -12.13 10.70
CA GLN A 57 -12.28 -12.77 10.58
C GLN A 57 -12.83 -12.43 9.20
N SER A 58 -13.04 -13.46 8.39
CA SER A 58 -13.80 -13.36 7.16
C SER A 58 -15.17 -12.78 7.48
N HIS A 59 -15.39 -11.50 7.21
CA HIS A 59 -16.75 -10.98 7.02
C HIS A 59 -17.21 -11.50 5.65
N ALA A 60 -17.93 -12.63 5.70
CA ALA A 60 -18.77 -13.10 4.61
C ALA A 60 -20.03 -12.23 4.51
#